data_AF-A0A428VWD3-F1
#
_entry.id   AF-A0A428VWD3-F1
#
_cell.length_a   1.000
_cell.length_b   1.000
_cell.length_c   1.000
_cell.angle_alpha   90.00
_cell.angle_beta   90.00
_cell.angle_gamma   90.00
#
_symmetry.space_group_name_H-M   'P 1'
#
loop_
_entity.id
_entity.type
_entity.pdbx_description
1 polymer ?
#
loop_
_entity_poly.entity_id
_entity_poly.type
_entity_poly.pdbx_seq_one_letter_code
_entity_poly.pdbx_strand_id
1 'polypeptide(L)' 'DLTERIKVAADTLRLRPNIRRVEGHTQILLGASDGKAITDGEVTLAARIEDAYRTVVGSQ' A
#
# COMPACT_ATOMS: atom_id res chain seq x y z
N ASP A 1 0.18 -3.65 -13.65
CA ASP A 1 0.83 -4.40 -12.56
C ASP A 1 0.34 -3.86 -11.21
N LEU A 2 0.12 -4.73 -10.20
CA LEU A 2 -0.31 -4.35 -8.84
C LEU A 2 0.61 -3.30 -8.22
N THR A 3 1.91 -3.47 -8.43
CA THR A 3 2.95 -2.58 -7.89
C THR A 3 2.81 -1.15 -8.41
N GLU A 4 2.49 -1.00 -9.70
CA GLU A 4 2.30 0.33 -10.32
C GLU A 4 1.03 1.02 -9.80
N ARG A 5 -0.06 0.28 -9.57
CA ARG A 5 -1.28 0.84 -8.97
C ARG A 5 -1.04 1.36 -7.56
N ILE A 6 -0.23 0.62 -6.78
CA ILE A 6 0.16 1.03 -5.42
C ILE A 6 1.01 2.29 -5.45
N LYS A 7 1.99 2.39 -6.36
CA LYS A 7 2.83 3.60 -6.53
C LYS A 7 1.98 4.82 -6.87
N VAL A 8 1.09 4.72 -7.85
CA VAL A 8 0.20 5.82 -8.27
C VAL A 8 -0.71 6.27 -7.13
N ALA A 9 -1.27 5.33 -6.37
CA ALA A 9 -2.12 5.65 -5.22
C ALA A 9 -1.33 6.38 -4.12
N ALA A 10 -0.11 5.93 -3.82
CA ALA A 10 0.77 6.56 -2.84
C ALA A 10 1.18 7.97 -3.29
N ASP A 11 1.54 8.15 -4.56
CA ASP A 11 1.90 9.47 -5.12
C ASP A 11 0.73 10.45 -5.07
N THR A 12 -0.49 9.98 -5.39
CA THR A 12 -1.72 10.79 -5.33
C THR A 12 -1.98 11.31 -3.90
N LEU A 13 -1.69 10.49 -2.90
CA LEU A 13 -1.88 10.83 -1.49
C LEU A 13 -0.65 11.52 -0.87
N ARG A 14 0.42 11.72 -1.64
CA ARG A 14 1.73 12.24 -1.18
C ARG A 14 2.31 11.43 -0.02
N LEU A 15 2.10 10.12 -0.05
CA LEU A 15 2.61 9.17 0.94
C LEU A 15 3.79 8.38 0.37
N ARG A 16 4.66 7.91 1.27
CA ARG A 16 5.84 7.12 0.94
C ARG A 16 5.82 5.82 1.75
N PRO A 17 5.07 4.80 1.30
CA PRO A 17 5.05 3.51 1.97
C PRO A 17 6.40 2.81 1.85
N ASN A 18 6.80 2.06 2.87
CA ASN A 18 7.98 1.19 2.78
C ASN A 18 7.54 -0.16 2.21
N ILE A 19 8.03 -0.49 1.02
CA ILE A 19 7.70 -1.72 0.31
C ILE A 19 8.94 -2.59 0.22
N ARG A 20 8.85 -3.83 0.68
CA ARG A 20 9.91 -4.82 0.56
C ARG A 20 9.38 -6.18 0.18
N ARG A 21 10.19 -6.96 -0.52
CA ARG A 21 9.95 -8.39 -0.72
C ARG A 21 10.74 -9.19 0.30
N VAL A 22 10.05 -10.08 1.01
CA VAL A 22 10.62 -10.98 2.03
C VAL A 22 10.00 -12.35 1.80
N GLU A 23 10.84 -13.36 1.55
CA GLU A 23 10.41 -14.77 1.39
C GLU A 23 9.23 -14.97 0.42
N GLY A 24 9.29 -14.32 -0.75
CA GLY A 24 8.23 -14.40 -1.76
C GLY A 24 6.98 -13.57 -1.45
N HIS A 25 6.89 -12.96 -0.28
CA HIS A 25 5.79 -12.09 0.13
C HIS A 25 6.14 -10.62 -0.09
N THR A 26 5.14 -9.83 -0.49
CA THR A 26 5.28 -8.36 -0.54
C THR A 26 4.78 -7.79 0.77
N GLN A 27 5.66 -7.14 1.52
CA GLN A 27 5.31 -6.43 2.75
C GLN A 27 5.23 -4.93 2.44
N ILE A 28 4.15 -4.31 2.90
CA ILE A 28 3.88 -2.88 2.72
C ILE A 28 3.63 -2.29 4.10
N LEU A 29 4.52 -1.40 4.53
CA LEU A 29 4.35 -0.62 5.75
C LEU A 29 3.80 0.76 5.39
N LEU A 30 2.62 1.06 5.93
CA LEU A 30 1.97 2.36 5.84
C LEU A 30 2.13 3.05 7.18
N GLY A 31 2.85 4.16 7.20
CA GLY A 31 3.05 4.97 8.39
C GLY A 31 4.47 5.04 8.89
N ALA A 32 4.67 5.99 9.80
CA ALA A 32 5.98 6.31 10.30
C ALA A 32 6.42 5.26 11.34
N SER A 33 7.60 4.67 11.12
CA SER A 33 8.25 3.77 12.07
C SER A 33 8.57 4.42 13.43
N ASP A 34 8.25 5.70 13.61
CA ASP A 34 8.60 6.56 14.75
C ASP A 34 7.49 6.69 15.81
N GLY A 35 6.40 5.93 15.69
CA GLY A 35 5.33 5.89 16.69
C GLY A 35 4.28 7.01 16.56
N LYS A 36 4.23 7.73 15.43
CA LYS A 36 3.13 8.66 15.14
C LYS A 36 1.80 7.94 14.95
N ALA A 37 0.73 8.68 15.23
CA ALA A 37 -0.64 8.23 15.00
C ALA A 37 -0.87 7.96 13.51
N ILE A 38 -1.63 6.91 13.22
CA ILE A 38 -2.09 6.59 11.88
C ILE A 38 -2.97 7.74 11.37
N THR A 39 -2.72 8.18 10.14
CA THR A 39 -3.43 9.27 9.47
C THR A 39 -4.53 8.75 8.56
N ASP A 40 -5.53 9.58 8.29
CA ASP A 40 -6.60 9.26 7.31
C ASP A 40 -6.05 8.97 5.91
N GLY A 41 -4.93 9.60 5.55
CA GLY A 41 -4.22 9.33 4.30
C GLY A 41 -3.68 7.90 4.24
N GLU A 42 -3.08 7.41 5.32
CA GLU A 42 -2.56 6.04 5.42
C GLU A 42 -3.68 5.00 5.38
N VAL A 43 -4.80 5.28 6.05
CA VAL A 43 -6.01 4.45 5.99
C VAL A 43 -6.55 4.41 4.55
N THR A 44 -6.61 5.56 3.87
CA THR A 44 -7.06 5.64 2.48
C THR A 44 -6.14 4.85 1.54
N LEU A 45 -4.82 4.93 1.74
CA LEU A 45 -3.86 4.17 0.95
C LEU A 45 -4.01 2.66 1.18
N ALA A 46 -4.23 2.23 2.43
CA ALA A 46 -4.48 0.84 2.77
C ALA A 46 -5.70 0.28 2.02
N ALA A 47 -6.81 1.03 2.02
CA ALA A 47 -8.02 0.65 1.30
C ALA A 47 -7.80 0.51 -0.21
N ARG A 48 -7.02 1.41 -0.81
CA ARG A 48 -6.68 1.34 -2.25
C ARG A 48 -5.78 0.16 -2.60
N ILE A 49 -4.83 -0.18 -1.72
CA ILE A 49 -3.97 -1.36 -1.88
C ILE A 49 -4.81 -2.64 -1.85
N GLU A 50 -5.72 -2.73 -0.89
CA GLU A 50 -6.64 -3.86 -0.73
C GLU A 50 -7.54 -4.02 -1.96
N ASP A 51 -8.13 -2.93 -2.47
CA ASP A 51 -8.94 -2.95 -3.69
C ASP A 51 -8.10 -3.40 -4.91
N ALA A 52 -6.90 -2.83 -5.08
CA ALA A 52 -5.99 -3.23 -6.14
C ALA A 52 -5.59 -4.71 -6.04
N TYR A 53 -5.35 -5.23 -4.84
CA TYR A 53 -5.06 -6.65 -4.62
C TYR A 53 -6.25 -7.52 -5.00
N ARG A 54 -7.48 -7.16 -4.56
CA ARG A 54 -8.71 -7.90 -4.92
C ARG A 54 -8.91 -8.04 -6.42
N THR A 55 -8.56 -7.03 -7.21
CA THR A 55 -8.66 -7.17 -8.69
C THR A 55 -7.72 -8.24 -9.25
N VAL A 56 -6.59 -8.52 -8.59
CA VAL A 56 -5.60 -9.51 -9.03
C VAL A 56 -5.99 -10.92 -8.58
N VAL A 57 -6.45 -11.09 -7.33
CA VAL A 57 -6.90 -12.40 -6.81
C VAL A 57 -8.33 -12.77 -7.19
N GLY A 58 -9.21 -11.80 -7.44
CA GLY A 58 -10.59 -12.01 -7.89
C GLY A 58 -10.76 -12.13 -9.41
N SER A 59 -9.66 -12.10 -10.16
CA SER A 59 -9.63 -12.42 -11.60
C SER A 59 -9.19 -13.87 -11.86
N GLN A 60 -9.39 -14.77 -10.88
CA GLN A 60 -9.25 -16.22 -11.07
C GLN A 60 -10.58 -16.86 -11.45
#